data_AF-A0A2N1RX83-F1
#
_entry.id   AF-A0A2N1RX83-F1
#
_cell.length_a   1.000
_cell.length_b   1.000
_cell.length_c   1.000
_cell.angle_alpha   90.00
_cell.angle_beta   90.00
_cell.angle_gamma   90.00
#
_symmetry.space_group_name_H-M   'P 1'
#
loop_
_entity.id
_entity.type
_entity.pdbx_description
1 polymer ?
#
loop_
_entity_poly.entity_id
_entity_poly.type
_entity_poly.pdbx_seq_one_letter_code
_entity_poly.pdbx_strand_id
1 'polypeptide(L)'
;MSGSDKFEFDSLMDEELPESGDDFFLFDSEPDVKNDKIDSSDTDNFDEELIPDEDISEPDCSAQKRTSADFSPDMDALLLTAQSSMIIEAMKYISQHDFKSKNITVFTEAIKGIDLYMKILERNPENFKKLTAILSSDQDCMDVQNITFNLYRNITGELPQSDNQKLKAFELIKEKLKNAYNKSLITSSIVSIKKFYLLSGSLDMMKIDDALHNDPDSLKIQINTFMKHINIGRQMIKSGNSEIVKGMKGKELNVFIVKAAQLLIYYFGRTGDAEHQLFYSKLHENFKNYFVVR
;
A
#
# COMPACT_ATOMS: atom_id res chain seq x y z
N MET A 1 27.31 -41.29 -26.92
CA MET A 1 26.61 -40.34 -27.80
C MET A 1 25.94 -39.30 -26.91
N SER A 2 26.25 -38.04 -27.19
CA SER A 2 25.82 -36.83 -26.47
C SER A 2 24.34 -36.52 -26.75
N GLY A 3 23.66 -35.94 -25.76
CA GLY A 3 22.31 -35.40 -25.89
C GLY A 3 21.97 -34.53 -24.69
N SER A 4 22.57 -33.34 -24.65
CA SER A 4 22.26 -32.28 -23.69
C SER A 4 21.08 -31.45 -24.21
N ASP A 5 19.92 -31.56 -23.58
CA ASP A 5 18.83 -30.59 -23.74
C ASP A 5 19.19 -29.32 -22.98
N LYS A 6 19.65 -28.33 -23.74
CA LYS A 6 19.84 -26.96 -23.28
C LYS A 6 18.46 -26.30 -23.16
N PHE A 7 18.10 -25.89 -21.96
CA PHE A 7 17.01 -24.95 -21.71
C PHE A 7 17.34 -23.62 -22.42
N GLU A 8 16.54 -23.25 -23.41
CA GLU A 8 16.62 -21.95 -24.09
C GLU A 8 16.02 -20.87 -23.19
N PHE A 9 16.89 -20.01 -22.64
CA PHE A 9 16.55 -18.93 -21.72
C PHE A 9 16.76 -17.52 -22.32
N ASP A 10 17.10 -17.40 -23.61
CA ASP A 10 17.77 -16.19 -24.13
C ASP A 10 17.13 -15.51 -25.36
N SER A 11 15.80 -15.53 -25.58
CA SER A 11 15.24 -14.86 -26.77
C SER A 11 13.98 -14.02 -26.58
N LEU A 12 13.81 -13.37 -25.43
CA LEU A 12 12.63 -12.49 -25.24
C LEU A 12 12.88 -11.20 -24.44
N MET A 13 14.13 -10.75 -24.31
CA MET A 13 14.48 -9.58 -23.49
C MET A 13 15.47 -8.66 -24.22
N ASP A 14 15.07 -8.12 -25.37
CA ASP A 14 15.72 -6.95 -25.96
C ASP A 14 14.61 -5.93 -26.28
N GLU A 15 14.19 -5.18 -25.27
CA GLU A 15 13.63 -3.84 -25.45
C GLU A 15 13.94 -3.03 -24.17
N GLU A 16 15.04 -2.27 -24.26
CA GLU A 16 15.47 -1.32 -23.23
C GLU A 16 14.41 -0.22 -23.04
N LEU A 17 13.88 -0.08 -21.82
CA LEU A 17 13.15 1.11 -21.39
C LEU A 17 14.10 2.00 -20.57
N PRO A 18 14.11 3.32 -20.82
CA PRO A 18 15.08 4.21 -20.18
C PRO A 18 14.77 4.42 -18.69
N GLU A 19 15.84 4.40 -17.90
CA GLU A 19 15.85 4.84 -16.50
C GLU A 19 15.35 6.29 -16.41
N SER A 20 14.20 6.50 -15.76
CA SER A 20 13.76 7.84 -15.35
C SER A 20 13.81 7.92 -13.83
N GLY A 21 14.59 8.87 -13.33
CA GLY A 21 14.83 9.08 -11.90
C GLY A 21 13.56 9.47 -11.16
N ASP A 22 13.29 8.76 -10.07
CA ASP A 22 12.22 9.02 -9.11
C ASP A 22 12.49 10.31 -8.30
N ASP A 23 12.06 11.46 -8.81
CA ASP A 23 11.78 12.64 -7.99
C ASP A 23 10.26 12.83 -7.86
N PHE A 24 9.67 12.07 -6.93
CA PHE A 24 8.22 11.92 -6.74
C PHE A 24 7.57 13.02 -5.86
N PHE A 25 8.30 14.07 -5.46
CA PHE A 25 7.78 15.10 -4.52
C PHE A 25 8.29 16.53 -4.76
N LEU A 26 8.10 17.08 -5.96
CA LEU A 26 8.16 18.54 -6.16
C LEU A 26 6.75 19.13 -6.00
N PHE A 27 6.47 19.69 -4.82
CA PHE A 27 5.24 20.39 -4.48
C PHE A 27 5.29 21.88 -4.86
N ASP A 28 5.77 22.22 -6.06
CA ASP A 28 5.68 23.60 -6.56
C ASP A 28 5.34 23.59 -8.06
N SER A 29 4.05 23.72 -8.35
CA SER A 29 3.54 24.18 -9.64
C SER A 29 2.17 24.81 -9.37
N GLU A 30 2.18 26.10 -9.03
CA GLU A 30 0.98 26.92 -8.95
C GLU A 30 0.18 26.81 -10.27
N PRO A 31 -1.15 26.63 -10.24
CA PRO A 31 -1.94 26.68 -11.46
C PRO A 31 -2.13 28.13 -11.93
N ASP A 32 -1.60 28.43 -13.11
CA ASP A 32 -1.93 29.61 -13.93
C ASP A 32 -3.45 29.64 -14.20
N VAL A 33 -4.20 30.36 -13.37
CA VAL A 33 -5.59 30.72 -13.64
C VAL A 33 -5.58 31.96 -14.55
N LYS A 34 -5.79 31.74 -15.84
CA LYS A 34 -6.17 32.81 -16.77
C LYS A 34 -7.55 33.34 -16.36
N ASN A 35 -7.54 34.50 -15.70
CA ASN A 35 -8.72 35.32 -15.42
C ASN A 35 -9.31 35.85 -16.74
N ASP A 36 -10.45 35.29 -17.16
CA ASP A 36 -11.35 36.00 -18.06
C ASP A 36 -12.13 37.04 -17.26
N LYS A 37 -11.89 38.30 -17.63
CA LYS A 37 -12.50 39.50 -17.09
C LYS A 37 -13.97 39.56 -17.49
N ILE A 38 -14.84 39.87 -16.53
CA ILE A 38 -16.09 40.58 -16.79
C ILE A 38 -15.95 41.94 -16.10
N ASP A 39 -15.88 42.97 -16.93
CA ASP A 39 -15.90 44.38 -16.55
C ASP A 39 -17.26 44.75 -15.95
N SER A 40 -17.22 45.51 -14.86
CA SER A 40 -18.20 46.56 -14.62
C SER A 40 -17.51 47.67 -13.82
N SER A 41 -17.21 48.77 -14.52
CA SER A 41 -16.80 50.04 -13.95
C SER A 41 -18.01 50.79 -13.37
N ASP A 42 -17.69 51.71 -12.45
CA ASP A 42 -18.49 52.87 -12.00
C ASP A 42 -19.67 52.55 -11.07
N THR A 43 -19.85 53.13 -9.88
CA THR A 43 -19.44 54.44 -9.34
C THR A 43 -19.67 54.46 -7.82
N ASP A 44 -18.81 55.19 -7.11
CA ASP A 44 -19.01 55.63 -5.72
C ASP A 44 -20.26 56.52 -5.59
N ASN A 45 -21.03 56.33 -4.52
CA ASN A 45 -21.58 57.41 -3.67
C ASN A 45 -22.40 56.81 -2.51
N PHE A 46 -21.83 56.92 -1.31
CA PHE A 46 -22.55 56.84 -0.04
C PHE A 46 -23.27 58.18 0.17
N ASP A 47 -24.59 58.17 0.20
CA ASP A 47 -25.36 59.22 0.85
C ASP A 47 -26.58 58.62 1.57
N GLU A 48 -26.74 59.13 2.79
CA GLU A 48 -27.65 58.75 3.85
C GLU A 48 -28.96 59.54 3.69
N GLU A 49 -30.06 58.88 3.30
CA GLU A 49 -31.39 59.49 3.37
C GLU A 49 -32.44 58.52 3.97
N LEU A 50 -33.11 59.03 5.00
CA LEU A 50 -34.17 58.43 5.79
C LEU A 50 -35.39 58.05 4.93
N ILE A 51 -35.83 56.79 5.03
CA ILE A 51 -37.12 56.33 4.49
C ILE A 51 -38.10 56.16 5.67
N PRO A 52 -39.34 56.73 5.60
CA PRO A 52 -40.34 56.60 6.65
C PRO A 52 -41.00 55.21 6.67
N ASP A 53 -41.48 54.81 7.85
CA ASP A 53 -42.24 53.60 8.12
C ASP A 53 -43.39 53.36 7.13
N GLU A 54 -43.32 52.27 6.36
CA GLU A 54 -44.50 51.65 5.72
C GLU A 54 -44.27 50.13 5.54
N ASP A 55 -45.19 49.37 6.13
CA ASP A 55 -45.52 47.95 5.96
C ASP A 55 -44.44 46.86 6.12
N ILE A 56 -44.52 46.21 7.29
CA ILE A 56 -44.01 44.88 7.58
C ILE A 56 -44.73 43.87 6.68
N SER A 57 -44.14 43.54 5.53
CA SER A 57 -44.39 42.28 4.83
C SER A 57 -43.24 41.32 5.13
N GLU A 58 -43.53 40.24 5.85
CA GLU A 58 -42.61 39.16 6.18
C GLU A 58 -41.88 38.61 4.93
N PRO A 59 -40.62 38.17 5.07
CA PRO A 59 -39.84 37.68 3.95
C PRO A 59 -40.40 36.34 3.46
N ASP A 60 -40.61 36.23 2.15
CA ASP A 60 -40.73 34.94 1.44
C ASP A 60 -39.37 34.23 1.42
N CYS A 61 -38.85 33.93 2.60
CA CYS A 61 -37.92 32.86 2.80
C CYS A 61 -38.76 31.58 2.76
N SER A 62 -38.84 30.93 1.60
CA SER A 62 -39.12 29.50 1.54
C SER A 62 -37.94 28.78 2.19
N ALA A 63 -37.85 28.88 3.52
CA ALA A 63 -36.97 28.09 4.34
C ALA A 63 -37.47 26.66 4.20
N GLN A 64 -36.92 25.94 3.22
CA GLN A 64 -36.92 24.49 3.25
C GLN A 64 -36.49 24.09 4.65
N LYS A 65 -37.43 23.52 5.42
CA LYS A 65 -37.12 22.90 6.69
C LYS A 65 -36.02 21.91 6.40
N ARG A 66 -34.81 22.18 6.89
CA ARG A 66 -33.68 21.24 6.79
C ARG A 66 -34.19 19.88 7.25
N THR A 67 -34.26 18.95 6.31
CA THR A 67 -34.73 17.61 6.60
C THR A 67 -33.58 16.84 7.25
N SER A 68 -33.87 15.76 7.96
CA SER A 68 -32.82 14.89 8.52
C SER A 68 -31.86 14.33 7.45
N ALA A 69 -32.23 14.38 6.16
CA ALA A 69 -31.36 14.06 5.04
C ALA A 69 -30.27 15.14 4.77
N ASP A 70 -30.48 16.37 5.23
CA ASP A 70 -29.50 17.47 5.13
C ASP A 70 -28.46 17.43 6.27
N PHE A 71 -28.65 16.57 7.27
CA PHE A 71 -27.83 16.46 8.47
C PHE A 71 -27.18 15.08 8.65
N SER A 72 -27.28 14.16 7.69
CA SER A 72 -26.40 13.00 7.70
C SER A 72 -25.03 13.47 7.22
N PRO A 73 -24.00 13.60 8.10
CA PRO A 73 -22.63 13.57 7.59
C PRO A 73 -22.53 12.32 6.75
N ASP A 74 -22.20 12.49 5.47
CA ASP A 74 -22.06 11.35 4.57
C ASP A 74 -21.01 10.43 5.20
N MET A 75 -21.48 9.33 5.78
CA MET A 75 -20.67 8.46 6.62
C MET A 75 -19.49 7.93 5.81
N ASP A 76 -19.70 7.75 4.50
CA ASP A 76 -18.67 7.39 3.55
C ASP A 76 -17.62 8.50 3.42
N ALA A 77 -18.02 9.78 3.31
CA ALA A 77 -17.07 10.91 3.29
C ALA A 77 -16.23 10.96 4.58
N LEU A 78 -16.87 10.80 5.73
CA LEU A 78 -16.20 10.84 7.03
C LEU A 78 -15.20 9.68 7.20
N LEU A 79 -15.57 8.48 6.74
CA LEU A 79 -14.68 7.31 6.78
C LEU A 79 -13.50 7.46 5.81
N LEU A 80 -13.74 8.01 4.61
CA LEU A 80 -12.69 8.29 3.63
C LEU A 80 -11.71 9.34 4.16
N THR A 81 -12.21 10.46 4.68
CA THR A 81 -11.39 11.48 5.35
C THR A 81 -10.58 10.86 6.50
N ALA A 82 -11.18 10.04 7.35
CA ALA A 82 -10.47 9.41 8.47
C ALA A 82 -9.33 8.47 8.02
N GLN A 83 -9.45 7.84 6.84
CA GLN A 83 -8.48 6.88 6.33
C GLN A 83 -7.46 7.50 5.35
N SER A 84 -7.73 8.70 4.83
CA SER A 84 -6.89 9.41 3.86
C SER A 84 -5.45 9.62 4.36
N SER A 85 -5.29 10.08 5.60
CA SER A 85 -3.99 10.27 6.26
C SER A 85 -3.13 8.99 6.29
N MET A 86 -3.73 7.83 6.58
CA MET A 86 -3.04 6.53 6.60
C MET A 86 -2.60 6.11 5.20
N ILE A 87 -3.40 6.41 4.18
CA ILE A 87 -3.04 6.13 2.77
C ILE A 87 -1.84 6.98 2.36
N ILE A 88 -1.86 8.28 2.65
CA ILE A 88 -0.75 9.20 2.34
C ILE A 88 0.52 8.75 3.05
N GLU A 89 0.44 8.45 4.34
CA GLU A 89 1.58 7.99 5.13
C GLU A 89 2.15 6.66 4.60
N ALA A 90 1.28 5.70 4.23
CA ALA A 90 1.71 4.46 3.62
C ALA A 90 2.45 4.70 2.28
N MET A 91 1.95 5.60 1.44
CA MET A 91 2.58 5.95 0.17
C MET A 91 3.93 6.65 0.37
N LYS A 92 4.06 7.49 1.41
CA LYS A 92 5.34 8.07 1.82
C LYS A 92 6.36 7.00 2.21
N TYR A 93 5.95 6.00 3.00
CA TYR A 93 6.83 4.88 3.36
C TYR A 93 7.26 4.04 2.16
N ILE A 94 6.37 3.85 1.18
CA ILE A 94 6.72 3.17 -0.08
C ILE A 94 7.81 3.95 -0.83
N SER A 95 7.65 5.26 -0.99
CA SER A 95 8.64 6.09 -1.69
C SER A 95 10.00 6.08 -0.97
N GLN A 96 9.98 6.15 0.37
CA GLN A 96 11.19 6.07 1.19
C GLN A 96 11.77 4.66 1.31
N HIS A 97 11.10 3.64 0.76
CA HIS A 97 11.45 2.23 0.94
C HIS A 97 11.55 1.81 2.42
N ASP A 98 10.74 2.40 3.30
CA ASP A 98 10.72 2.11 4.75
C ASP A 98 9.65 1.06 5.09
N PHE A 99 10.02 -0.21 5.01
CA PHE A 99 9.13 -1.34 5.33
C PHE A 99 9.37 -1.91 6.74
N LYS A 100 9.78 -1.08 7.71
CA LYS A 100 9.95 -1.53 9.11
C LYS A 100 8.67 -2.16 9.67
N SER A 101 8.84 -3.07 10.64
CA SER A 101 7.73 -3.79 11.29
C SER A 101 6.71 -2.89 12.00
N LYS A 102 7.13 -1.70 12.46
CA LYS A 102 6.23 -0.72 13.08
C LYS A 102 5.20 -0.13 12.11
N ASN A 103 5.46 -0.20 10.79
CA ASN A 103 4.61 0.38 9.75
C ASN A 103 3.51 -0.59 9.27
N ILE A 104 3.45 -1.83 9.79
CA ILE A 104 2.46 -2.85 9.37
C ILE A 104 1.02 -2.34 9.53
N THR A 105 0.73 -1.65 10.63
CA THR A 105 -0.61 -1.11 10.93
C THR A 105 -1.01 -0.04 9.92
N VAL A 106 -0.08 0.85 9.57
CA VAL A 106 -0.30 1.92 8.56
C VAL A 106 -0.66 1.31 7.21
N PHE A 107 0.10 0.30 6.74
CA PHE A 107 -0.24 -0.39 5.50
C PHE A 107 -1.58 -1.12 5.56
N THR A 108 -1.92 -1.70 6.71
CA THR A 108 -3.20 -2.43 6.89
C THR A 108 -4.40 -1.49 6.80
N GLU A 109 -4.34 -0.34 7.48
CA GLU A 109 -5.41 0.66 7.44
C GLU A 109 -5.50 1.35 6.08
N ALA A 110 -4.36 1.63 5.43
CA ALA A 110 -4.34 2.15 4.07
C ALA A 110 -5.03 1.22 3.05
N ILE A 111 -4.79 -0.10 3.13
CA ILE A 111 -5.47 -1.09 2.27
C ILE A 111 -6.99 -1.06 2.49
N LYS A 112 -7.44 -0.99 3.75
CA LYS A 112 -8.88 -0.87 4.07
C LYS A 112 -9.48 0.43 3.53
N GLY A 113 -8.72 1.52 3.58
CA GLY A 113 -9.11 2.81 3.00
C GLY A 113 -9.31 2.76 1.50
N ILE A 114 -8.35 2.20 0.76
CA ILE A 114 -8.51 2.01 -0.68
C ILE A 114 -9.66 1.04 -1.02
N ASP A 115 -9.86 -0.02 -0.23
CA ASP A 115 -11.02 -0.90 -0.38
C ASP A 115 -12.36 -0.16 -0.21
N LEU A 116 -12.41 0.86 0.66
CA LEU A 116 -13.59 1.70 0.82
C LEU A 116 -13.80 2.57 -0.43
N TYR A 117 -12.77 3.22 -0.96
CA TYR A 117 -12.83 3.96 -2.23
C TYR A 117 -13.35 3.09 -3.37
N MET A 118 -12.81 1.87 -3.51
CA MET A 118 -13.26 0.92 -4.55
C MET A 118 -14.73 0.52 -4.36
N LYS A 119 -15.15 0.17 -3.15
CA LYS A 119 -16.53 -0.27 -2.88
C LYS A 119 -17.56 0.83 -3.14
N ILE A 120 -17.21 2.09 -2.84
CA ILE A 120 -18.09 3.24 -3.12
C ILE A 120 -18.24 3.42 -4.63
N LEU A 121 -17.14 3.36 -5.37
CA LEU A 121 -17.14 3.41 -6.83
C LEU A 121 -17.96 2.28 -7.48
N GLU A 122 -17.81 1.05 -6.99
CA GLU A 122 -18.51 -0.13 -7.52
C GLU A 122 -20.02 -0.10 -7.24
N ARG A 123 -20.43 0.35 -6.05
CA ARG A 123 -21.84 0.31 -5.62
C ARG A 123 -22.69 1.42 -6.24
N ASN A 124 -22.16 2.63 -6.34
CA ASN A 124 -22.89 3.75 -6.93
C ASN A 124 -21.92 4.85 -7.43
N PRO A 125 -21.61 4.91 -8.74
CA PRO A 125 -20.71 5.92 -9.29
C PRO A 125 -21.24 7.35 -9.14
N GLU A 126 -22.57 7.54 -9.10
CA GLU A 126 -23.17 8.86 -8.85
C GLU A 126 -22.97 9.31 -7.39
N ASN A 127 -22.91 8.37 -6.44
CA ASN A 127 -22.56 8.68 -5.06
C ASN A 127 -21.09 9.08 -4.96
N PHE A 128 -20.21 8.39 -5.69
CA PHE A 128 -18.80 8.77 -5.75
C PHE A 128 -18.59 10.18 -6.31
N LYS A 129 -19.36 10.61 -7.33
CA LYS A 129 -19.28 11.98 -7.86
C LYS A 129 -19.70 13.03 -6.82
N LYS A 130 -20.77 12.77 -6.06
CA LYS A 130 -21.22 13.63 -4.96
C LYS A 130 -20.21 13.68 -3.83
N LEU A 131 -19.69 12.51 -3.44
CA LEU A 131 -18.61 12.38 -2.48
C LEU A 131 -17.37 13.11 -2.96
N THR A 132 -16.99 13.02 -4.23
CA THR A 132 -15.83 13.75 -4.77
C THR A 132 -15.98 15.25 -4.56
N ALA A 133 -17.15 15.82 -4.80
CA ALA A 133 -17.39 17.25 -4.56
C ALA A 133 -17.20 17.64 -3.08
N ILE A 134 -17.59 16.76 -2.14
CA ILE A 134 -17.40 16.95 -0.70
C ILE A 134 -15.93 16.72 -0.30
N LEU A 135 -15.31 15.67 -0.84
CA LEU A 135 -13.91 15.28 -0.60
C LEU A 135 -12.92 16.28 -1.19
N SER A 136 -13.29 17.05 -2.21
CA SER A 136 -12.48 18.16 -2.72
C SER A 136 -12.33 19.33 -1.72
N SER A 137 -13.10 19.33 -0.63
CA SER A 137 -12.89 20.28 0.47
C SER A 137 -11.78 19.86 1.44
N ASP A 138 -11.37 18.58 1.39
CA ASP A 138 -10.37 17.98 2.26
C ASP A 138 -9.07 17.73 1.48
N GLN A 139 -7.99 18.36 1.95
CA GLN A 139 -6.68 18.29 1.29
C GLN A 139 -6.14 16.86 1.22
N ASP A 140 -6.30 16.06 2.28
CA ASP A 140 -5.75 14.70 2.32
C ASP A 140 -6.50 13.81 1.32
N CYS A 141 -7.80 14.00 1.17
CA CYS A 141 -8.61 13.28 0.19
C CYS A 141 -8.23 13.64 -1.26
N MET A 142 -7.94 14.92 -1.53
CA MET A 142 -7.42 15.34 -2.84
C MET A 142 -6.06 14.72 -3.13
N ASP A 143 -5.16 14.70 -2.14
CA ASP A 143 -3.84 14.12 -2.29
C ASP A 143 -3.90 12.61 -2.58
N VAL A 144 -4.81 11.87 -1.93
CA VAL A 144 -5.05 10.45 -2.24
C VAL A 144 -5.50 10.25 -3.68
N GLN A 145 -6.42 11.08 -4.19
CA GLN A 145 -6.87 11.01 -5.58
C GLN A 145 -5.73 11.36 -6.55
N ASN A 146 -4.98 12.42 -6.27
CA ASN A 146 -3.84 12.85 -7.07
C ASN A 146 -2.77 11.75 -7.16
N ILE A 147 -2.38 11.16 -6.03
CA ILE A 147 -1.43 10.04 -5.98
C ILE A 147 -1.94 8.87 -6.82
N THR A 148 -3.22 8.52 -6.66
CA THR A 148 -3.84 7.37 -7.35
C THR A 148 -3.92 7.59 -8.86
N PHE A 149 -4.36 8.77 -9.31
CA PHE A 149 -4.53 9.07 -10.73
C PHE A 149 -3.20 9.33 -11.43
N ASN A 150 -2.22 9.95 -10.75
CA ASN A 150 -0.87 10.07 -11.27
C ASN A 150 -0.21 8.70 -11.41
N LEU A 151 -0.43 7.77 -10.47
CA LEU A 151 0.05 6.40 -10.59
C LEU A 151 -0.51 5.72 -11.84
N TYR A 152 -1.82 5.87 -12.10
CA TYR A 152 -2.45 5.34 -13.30
C TYR A 152 -1.87 5.98 -14.57
N ARG A 153 -1.79 7.32 -14.62
CA ARG A 153 -1.23 8.08 -15.74
C ARG A 153 0.20 7.64 -16.07
N ASN A 154 1.02 7.37 -15.07
CA ASN A 154 2.41 6.94 -15.31
C ASN A 154 2.49 5.55 -15.96
N ILE A 155 1.47 4.69 -15.80
CA ILE A 155 1.43 3.36 -16.39
C ILE A 155 0.77 3.38 -17.78
N THR A 156 -0.33 4.13 -17.93
CA THR A 156 -1.16 4.10 -19.15
C THR A 156 -0.95 5.30 -20.08
N GLY A 157 -0.26 6.35 -19.62
CA GLY A 157 -0.05 7.61 -20.35
C GLY A 157 -1.21 8.61 -20.24
N GLU A 158 -2.37 8.20 -19.72
CA GLU A 158 -3.61 8.98 -19.70
C GLU A 158 -4.21 9.10 -18.29
N LEU A 159 -4.90 10.21 -18.01
CA LEU A 159 -5.66 10.36 -16.76
C LEU A 159 -6.95 9.53 -16.81
N PRO A 160 -7.36 8.92 -15.68
CA PRO A 160 -8.57 8.10 -15.65
C PRO A 160 -9.83 8.99 -15.76
N GLN A 161 -10.56 8.88 -16.88
CA GLN A 161 -11.78 9.64 -17.14
C GLN A 161 -13.04 8.83 -16.80
N SER A 162 -13.06 7.55 -17.17
CA SER A 162 -14.18 6.64 -16.88
C SER A 162 -14.12 6.09 -15.45
N ASP A 163 -15.27 5.81 -14.85
CA ASP A 163 -15.35 5.17 -13.53
C ASP A 163 -14.61 3.81 -13.50
N ASN A 164 -14.62 3.07 -14.61
CA ASN A 164 -13.84 1.84 -14.76
C ASN A 164 -12.33 2.09 -14.75
N GLN A 165 -11.86 3.21 -15.30
CA GLN A 165 -10.44 3.59 -15.26
C GLN A 165 -10.04 4.05 -13.85
N LYS A 166 -10.92 4.78 -13.16
CA LYS A 166 -10.71 5.17 -11.75
C LYS A 166 -10.64 3.95 -10.84
N LEU A 167 -11.53 2.97 -11.04
CA LEU A 167 -11.48 1.71 -10.30
C LEU A 167 -10.14 0.99 -10.50
N LYS A 168 -9.68 0.87 -11.75
CA LYS A 168 -8.35 0.32 -12.07
C LYS A 168 -7.21 1.10 -11.41
N ALA A 169 -7.31 2.42 -11.32
CA ALA A 169 -6.32 3.24 -10.63
C ALA A 169 -6.26 2.88 -9.13
N PHE A 170 -7.42 2.71 -8.48
CA PHE A 170 -7.49 2.26 -7.09
C PHE A 170 -7.02 0.80 -6.90
N GLU A 171 -7.20 -0.08 -7.88
CA GLU A 171 -6.64 -1.43 -7.85
C GLU A 171 -5.10 -1.42 -7.87
N LEU A 172 -4.49 -0.55 -8.68
CA LEU A 172 -3.03 -0.43 -8.78
C LEU A 172 -2.40 0.04 -7.47
N ILE A 173 -2.97 1.08 -6.83
CA ILE A 173 -2.47 1.54 -5.53
C ILE A 173 -2.68 0.48 -4.44
N LYS A 174 -3.80 -0.25 -4.47
CA LYS A 174 -4.04 -1.38 -3.57
C LYS A 174 -3.00 -2.48 -3.73
N GLU A 175 -2.62 -2.82 -4.96
CA GLU A 175 -1.57 -3.80 -5.22
C GLU A 175 -0.22 -3.33 -4.67
N LYS A 176 0.15 -2.06 -4.89
CA LYS A 176 1.37 -1.47 -4.34
C LYS A 176 1.41 -1.51 -2.81
N LEU A 177 0.30 -1.13 -2.16
CA LEU A 177 0.16 -1.19 -0.70
C LEU A 177 0.23 -2.63 -0.17
N LYS A 178 -0.38 -3.60 -0.86
CA LYS A 178 -0.31 -5.02 -0.50
C LYS A 178 1.11 -5.56 -0.60
N ASN A 179 1.86 -5.16 -1.63
CA ASN A 179 3.27 -5.52 -1.77
C ASN A 179 4.10 -4.92 -0.63
N ALA A 180 3.86 -3.66 -0.27
CA ALA A 180 4.52 -3.00 0.85
C ALA A 180 4.22 -3.67 2.21
N TYR A 181 2.95 -4.03 2.43
CA TYR A 181 2.52 -4.80 3.60
C TYR A 181 3.28 -6.13 3.70
N ASN A 182 3.36 -6.88 2.59
CA ASN A 182 4.10 -8.14 2.53
C ASN A 182 5.60 -7.96 2.83
N LYS A 183 6.25 -6.90 2.31
CA LYS A 183 7.64 -6.55 2.64
C LYS A 183 7.80 -6.28 4.14
N SER A 184 6.84 -5.58 4.74
CA SER A 184 6.86 -5.26 6.17
C SER A 184 6.69 -6.49 7.07
N LEU A 185 5.81 -7.43 6.70
CA LEU A 185 5.67 -8.72 7.37
C LEU A 185 6.98 -9.53 7.37
N ILE A 186 7.63 -9.60 6.22
CA ILE A 186 8.91 -10.30 6.07
C ILE A 186 9.99 -9.61 6.90
N THR A 187 10.06 -8.28 6.85
CA THR A 187 11.02 -7.49 7.66
C THR A 187 10.85 -7.76 9.15
N SER A 188 9.61 -7.83 9.63
CA SER A 188 9.31 -8.22 11.02
C SER A 188 9.86 -9.61 11.35
N SER A 189 9.74 -10.57 10.41
CA SER A 189 10.25 -11.92 10.59
C SER A 189 11.76 -12.05 10.48
N ILE A 190 12.41 -11.21 9.66
CA ILE A 190 13.87 -11.09 9.62
C ILE A 190 14.41 -10.65 10.97
N VAL A 191 13.72 -9.76 11.67
CA VAL A 191 14.12 -9.33 13.01
C VAL A 191 13.84 -10.43 14.03
N SER A 192 12.63 -11.01 14.02
CA SER A 192 12.22 -11.98 15.03
C SER A 192 12.98 -13.31 14.94
N ILE A 193 13.36 -13.77 13.75
CA ILE A 193 14.10 -15.02 13.58
C ILE A 193 15.50 -14.97 14.19
N LYS A 194 16.13 -13.79 14.28
CA LYS A 194 17.47 -13.62 14.86
C LYS A 194 17.57 -14.16 16.28
N LYS A 195 16.47 -14.21 17.03
CA LYS A 195 16.47 -14.75 18.40
C LYS A 195 16.81 -16.23 18.48
N PHE A 196 16.67 -16.99 17.39
CA PHE A 196 16.98 -18.42 17.30
C PHE A 196 18.39 -18.68 16.74
N TYR A 197 19.18 -17.64 16.55
CA TYR A 197 20.52 -17.73 15.97
C TYR A 197 21.55 -17.12 16.92
N LEU A 198 22.70 -17.76 17.00
CA LEU A 198 23.86 -17.24 17.71
C LEU A 198 24.53 -16.12 16.88
N LEU A 199 25.36 -15.30 17.54
CA LEU A 199 26.16 -14.28 16.87
C LEU A 199 27.14 -14.87 15.84
N SER A 200 27.55 -16.13 16.02
CA SER A 200 28.32 -16.92 15.05
C SER A 200 27.55 -17.23 13.76
N GLY A 201 26.24 -17.01 13.74
CA GLY A 201 25.36 -17.30 12.61
C GLY A 201 24.81 -18.73 12.58
N SER A 202 25.20 -19.60 13.52
CA SER A 202 24.64 -20.94 13.67
C SER A 202 23.31 -20.93 14.42
N LEU A 203 22.48 -21.95 14.18
CA LEU A 203 21.21 -22.13 14.86
C LEU A 203 21.44 -22.43 16.35
N ASP A 204 20.71 -21.73 17.22
CA ASP A 204 20.71 -21.97 18.67
C ASP A 204 19.73 -23.11 19.01
N MET A 205 20.24 -24.34 18.94
CA MET A 205 19.45 -25.55 19.18
C MET A 205 18.92 -25.64 20.61
N MET A 206 19.72 -25.21 21.60
CA MET A 206 19.32 -25.24 23.01
C MET A 206 18.10 -24.35 23.24
N LYS A 207 18.11 -23.15 22.69
CA LYS A 207 16.99 -22.22 22.83
C LYS A 207 15.70 -22.71 22.17
N ILE A 208 15.80 -23.45 21.08
CA ILE A 208 14.65 -24.06 20.41
C ILE A 208 14.12 -25.23 21.24
N ASP A 209 15.00 -26.09 21.74
CA ASP A 209 14.63 -27.20 22.62
C ASP A 209 13.97 -26.65 23.90
N ASP A 210 14.53 -25.62 24.52
CA ASP A 210 13.94 -24.97 25.70
C ASP A 210 12.56 -24.38 25.40
N ALA A 211 12.37 -23.76 24.23
CA ALA A 211 11.07 -23.23 23.81
C ALA A 211 10.05 -24.34 23.54
N LEU A 212 10.48 -25.49 23.02
CA LEU A 212 9.63 -26.67 22.82
C LEU A 212 9.12 -27.24 24.15
N HIS A 213 9.94 -27.22 25.20
CA HIS A 213 9.55 -27.77 26.50
C HIS A 213 8.76 -26.76 27.36
N ASN A 214 9.13 -25.47 27.33
CA ASN A 214 8.56 -24.47 28.23
C ASN A 214 7.35 -23.73 27.67
N ASP A 215 7.29 -23.48 26.35
CA ASP A 215 6.21 -22.72 25.70
C ASP A 215 5.95 -23.20 24.25
N PRO A 216 5.44 -24.44 24.09
CA PRO A 216 5.27 -25.06 22.77
C PRO A 216 4.26 -24.33 21.88
N ASP A 217 3.19 -23.76 22.47
CA ASP A 217 2.12 -23.10 21.71
C ASP A 217 2.59 -21.79 21.08
N SER A 218 3.31 -20.96 21.84
CA SER A 218 3.90 -19.72 21.32
C SER A 218 4.93 -20.01 20.22
N LEU A 219 5.77 -21.04 20.42
CA LEU A 219 6.72 -21.46 19.40
C LEU A 219 5.99 -21.90 18.12
N LYS A 220 4.95 -22.72 18.23
CA LYS A 220 4.15 -23.17 17.09
C LYS A 220 3.52 -22.01 16.31
N ILE A 221 3.00 -20.99 17.00
CA ILE A 221 2.46 -19.77 16.36
C ILE A 221 3.56 -19.05 15.55
N GLN A 222 4.76 -18.92 16.12
CA GLN A 222 5.89 -18.26 15.45
C GLN A 222 6.39 -19.08 14.25
N ILE A 223 6.49 -20.40 14.40
CA ILE A 223 6.82 -21.31 13.30
C ILE A 223 5.82 -21.17 12.15
N ASN A 224 4.52 -21.22 12.44
CA ASN A 224 3.47 -21.02 11.44
C ASN A 224 3.57 -19.64 10.76
N THR A 225 3.97 -18.61 11.50
CA THR A 225 4.22 -17.27 10.95
C THR A 225 5.40 -17.28 9.97
N PHE A 226 6.51 -17.91 10.33
CA PHE A 226 7.65 -18.06 9.42
C PHE A 226 7.30 -18.86 8.17
N MET A 227 6.53 -19.94 8.29
CA MET A 227 6.06 -20.72 7.13
C MET A 227 5.23 -19.86 6.16
N LYS A 228 4.29 -19.07 6.69
CA LYS A 228 3.50 -18.13 5.89
C LYS A 228 4.39 -17.10 5.20
N HIS A 229 5.32 -16.49 5.92
CA HIS A 229 6.18 -15.44 5.37
C HIS A 229 7.23 -15.97 4.38
N ILE A 230 7.71 -17.21 4.52
CA ILE A 230 8.49 -17.89 3.48
C ILE A 230 7.69 -17.98 2.19
N ASN A 231 6.42 -18.39 2.27
CA ASN A 231 5.58 -18.52 1.08
C ASN A 231 5.32 -17.16 0.42
N ILE A 232 5.06 -16.11 1.20
CA ILE A 232 4.96 -14.73 0.70
C ILE A 232 6.29 -14.34 0.01
N GLY A 233 7.42 -14.57 0.67
CA GLY A 233 8.74 -14.28 0.12
C GLY A 233 9.02 -14.98 -1.21
N ARG A 234 8.65 -16.25 -1.33
CA ARG A 234 8.76 -17.01 -2.58
C ARG A 234 7.88 -16.44 -3.69
N GLN A 235 6.67 -15.98 -3.38
CA GLN A 235 5.80 -15.32 -4.35
C GLN A 235 6.39 -13.98 -4.82
N MET A 236 6.95 -13.20 -3.90
CA MET A 236 7.60 -11.92 -4.22
C MET A 236 8.84 -12.07 -5.09
N ILE A 237 9.62 -13.13 -4.90
CA ILE A 237 10.76 -13.44 -5.79
C ILE A 237 10.27 -13.79 -7.19
N LYS A 238 9.18 -14.58 -7.30
CA LYS A 238 8.61 -14.94 -8.61
C LYS A 238 8.04 -13.75 -9.36
N SER A 239 7.48 -12.76 -8.67
CA SER A 239 6.93 -11.55 -9.29
C SER A 239 7.97 -10.46 -9.55
N GLY A 240 9.25 -10.69 -9.24
CA GLY A 240 10.31 -9.68 -9.38
C GLY A 240 10.32 -8.60 -8.28
N ASN A 241 9.31 -8.56 -7.41
CA ASN A 241 9.17 -7.59 -6.31
C ASN A 241 10.00 -7.97 -5.07
N SER A 242 11.26 -8.36 -5.27
CA SER A 242 12.11 -8.95 -4.21
C SER A 242 12.84 -7.94 -3.33
N GLU A 243 12.89 -6.67 -3.72
CA GLU A 243 13.61 -5.61 -3.00
C GLU A 243 12.87 -5.18 -1.73
N ILE A 244 13.48 -5.38 -0.57
CA ILE A 244 12.95 -4.96 0.73
C ILE A 244 13.56 -3.63 1.16
N VAL A 245 14.86 -3.43 0.99
CA VAL A 245 15.55 -2.17 1.28
C VAL A 245 16.12 -1.63 -0.01
N LYS A 246 16.03 -0.31 -0.21
CA LYS A 246 16.56 0.37 -1.40
C LYS A 246 18.02 -0.03 -1.66
N GLY A 247 18.30 -0.53 -2.85
CA GLY A 247 19.62 -1.00 -3.28
C GLY A 247 19.94 -2.47 -2.93
N MET A 248 19.04 -3.18 -2.24
CA MET A 248 19.24 -4.59 -1.89
C MET A 248 18.35 -5.51 -2.74
N LYS A 249 18.92 -5.99 -3.86
CA LYS A 249 18.35 -6.92 -4.86
C LYS A 249 17.93 -8.29 -4.29
N GLY A 250 16.94 -8.33 -3.40
CA GLY A 250 16.41 -9.58 -2.83
C GLY A 250 17.35 -10.36 -1.91
N LYS A 251 18.57 -9.87 -1.63
CA LYS A 251 19.56 -10.54 -0.77
C LYS A 251 19.02 -10.80 0.64
N GLU A 252 18.37 -9.81 1.23
CA GLU A 252 17.74 -9.93 2.56
C GLU A 252 16.64 -10.97 2.58
N LEU A 253 15.81 -10.99 1.54
CA LEU A 253 14.75 -11.95 1.37
C LEU A 253 15.29 -13.37 1.20
N ASN A 254 16.38 -13.54 0.44
CA ASN A 254 17.05 -14.83 0.31
C ASN A 254 17.61 -15.31 1.65
N VAL A 255 18.35 -14.44 2.35
CA VAL A 255 18.90 -14.75 3.68
C VAL A 255 17.79 -15.13 4.67
N PHE A 256 16.65 -14.46 4.62
CA PHE A 256 15.49 -14.82 5.42
C PHE A 256 15.00 -16.23 5.11
N ILE A 257 14.76 -16.56 3.82
CA ILE A 257 14.27 -17.88 3.41
C ILE A 257 15.24 -18.98 3.83
N VAL A 258 16.54 -18.79 3.63
CA VAL A 258 17.58 -19.76 4.01
C VAL A 258 17.58 -20.01 5.51
N LYS A 259 17.59 -18.95 6.33
CA LYS A 259 17.58 -19.06 7.80
C LYS A 259 16.26 -19.62 8.33
N ALA A 260 15.14 -19.20 7.76
CA ALA A 260 13.83 -19.70 8.16
C ALA A 260 13.68 -21.19 7.81
N ALA A 261 14.13 -21.61 6.63
CA ALA A 261 14.16 -23.02 6.24
C ALA A 261 15.05 -23.85 7.17
N GLN A 262 16.24 -23.37 7.52
CA GLN A 262 17.14 -24.06 8.45
C GLN A 262 16.50 -24.26 9.85
N LEU A 263 15.84 -23.23 10.38
CA LEU A 263 15.09 -23.31 11.63
C LEU A 263 13.96 -24.35 11.53
N LEU A 264 13.20 -24.35 10.44
CA LEU A 264 12.08 -25.26 10.24
C LEU A 264 12.52 -26.71 10.09
N ILE A 265 13.64 -26.98 9.42
CA ILE A 265 14.22 -28.33 9.34
C ILE A 265 14.49 -28.89 10.73
N TYR A 266 15.10 -28.07 11.61
CA TYR A 266 15.39 -28.50 12.98
C TYR A 266 14.12 -28.69 13.80
N TYR A 267 13.19 -27.73 13.75
CA TYR A 267 11.92 -27.82 14.46
C TYR A 267 11.11 -29.06 14.07
N PHE A 268 10.90 -29.30 12.78
CA PHE A 268 10.12 -30.45 12.32
C PHE A 268 10.82 -31.79 12.55
N GLY A 269 12.16 -31.80 12.55
CA GLY A 269 12.94 -32.95 12.99
C GLY A 269 12.72 -33.30 14.46
N ARG A 270 12.50 -32.31 15.32
CA ARG A 270 12.18 -32.51 16.75
C ARG A 270 10.73 -32.89 16.99
N THR A 271 9.79 -32.38 16.20
CA THR A 271 8.36 -32.73 16.34
C THR A 271 7.97 -34.03 15.62
N GLY A 272 8.88 -34.62 14.83
CA GLY A 272 8.64 -35.88 14.11
C GLY A 272 7.87 -35.74 12.79
N ASP A 273 7.81 -34.53 12.20
CA ASP A 273 7.13 -34.28 10.93
C ASP A 273 8.12 -34.39 9.76
N ALA A 274 8.27 -35.61 9.24
CA ALA A 274 9.24 -35.91 8.19
C ALA A 274 8.92 -35.23 6.84
N GLU A 275 7.63 -34.99 6.54
CA GLU A 275 7.22 -34.37 5.28
C GLU A 275 7.66 -32.91 5.21
N HIS A 276 7.33 -32.13 6.24
CA HIS A 276 7.74 -30.73 6.31
C HIS A 276 9.25 -30.59 6.43
N GLN A 277 9.91 -31.45 7.20
CA GLN A 277 11.38 -31.45 7.31
C GLN A 277 12.04 -31.64 5.93
N LEU A 278 11.59 -32.61 5.14
CA LEU A 278 12.13 -32.86 3.80
C LEU A 278 11.84 -31.69 2.84
N PHE A 279 10.64 -31.13 2.90
CA PHE A 279 10.26 -29.96 2.09
C PHE A 279 11.19 -28.77 2.36
N TYR A 280 11.40 -28.41 3.63
CA TYR A 280 12.25 -27.28 4.01
C TYR A 280 13.74 -27.56 3.77
N SER A 281 14.18 -28.83 3.83
CA SER A 281 15.54 -29.23 3.44
C SER A 281 15.81 -28.94 1.96
N LYS A 282 14.90 -29.38 1.08
CA LYS A 282 14.98 -29.06 -0.36
C LYS A 282 14.94 -27.55 -0.61
N LEU A 283 14.08 -26.84 0.13
CA LEU A 283 13.97 -25.38 0.02
C LEU A 283 15.28 -24.69 0.43
N HIS A 284 15.87 -25.08 1.56
CA HIS A 284 17.14 -24.53 2.04
C HIS A 284 18.25 -24.71 1.00
N GLU A 285 18.41 -25.92 0.45
CA GLU A 285 19.43 -26.20 -0.57
C GLU A 285 19.22 -25.39 -1.85
N ASN A 286 17.97 -25.22 -2.29
CA ASN A 286 17.68 -24.37 -3.45
C ASN A 286 18.08 -22.91 -3.20
N PHE A 287 17.65 -22.30 -2.09
CA PHE A 287 17.90 -20.88 -1.84
C PHE A 287 19.33 -20.57 -1.37
N LYS A 288 20.03 -21.56 -0.80
CA LYS A 288 21.45 -21.45 -0.41
C LYS A 288 22.38 -21.39 -1.62
N ASN A 289 22.07 -22.17 -2.66
CA ASN A 289 22.92 -22.27 -3.86
C ASN A 289 22.59 -21.22 -4.92
N TYR A 290 21.35 -20.75 -4.98
CA TYR A 290 20.91 -19.73 -5.93
C TYR A 290 20.70 -18.39 -5.21
N PHE A 291 21.67 -17.48 -5.31
CA PHE A 291 21.42 -16.08 -4.99
C PHE A 291 20.46 -15.52 -6.05
N VAL A 292 19.35 -14.92 -5.61
CA VAL A 292 18.54 -14.08 -6.47
C VAL A 292 19.39 -12.86 -6.82
N VAL A 293 20.02 -12.90 -7.99
CA VAL A 293 20.73 -11.78 -8.62
C VAL A 293 19.92 -11.36 -9.83
N ARG A 294 18.80 -10.68 -9.61
CA ARG A 294 18.18 -9.83 -10.64
C ARG A 294 17.90 -8.49 -10.00
#